data_AF-A0A077ZIH2-F1
#
_entry.id   AF-A0A077ZIH2-F1
#
_cell.length_a   1.000
_cell.length_b   1.000
_cell.length_c   1.000
_cell.angle_alpha   90.00
_cell.angle_beta   90.00
_cell.angle_gamma   90.00
#
_symmetry.space_group_name_H-M   'P 1'
#
loop_
_entity.id
_entity.type
_entity.pdbx_description
1 polymer ?
#
loop_
_entity_poly.entity_id
_entity_poly.type
_entity_poly.pdbx_seq_one_letter_code
_entity_poly.pdbx_strand_id
1 'polypeptide(L)'
;MPSFMARQILNWAEAHPRFRDGYAIGTGRWRALPFAINVLTHSRQRYRRNLRFYADDPTIRVGGPTYHWVRESILAGEQVLAGAGDDATPTLLLQAEEERVVDNRMHDRFCELRTAAGHPVEGGRPLVIKDGTLLSPDHTLSPYAKETLKLLTARGINFVFATGRHHVDVGQIRDNLEIKSYMITSNGARVHDLDGNLIFAHNLDRDIASDLFGVVNDNPDIITNVYRDDEWFMNRHRPEEMRFFKEAVFKYALYEPGLLEPEGVSKVFFTCDSHEQLLPLEQAINARWGDRVNVSFSTLTCLEVMAGGVSKGHALEAVAKKLGYSLKDCIAFGDGMNDAEMLSMAGKGCIMGSAHQRLKDLHPELEVIVVNQILRYNGSSLIKEFSIVALLIITTILWAFSFSFYGEYLAGHVDSYFAVLVRVGLAALVFLPFLRTRGNSLKTVGLYMLVGAMQLGVMYMLSFRAYLYLTVSELLLFTVLTPLYITLIYDIMSKRRLRWGYAFSALLAVIGAGIIRYDQVTDHFWTGLLLVQLSNITFAIGMVGYKRLMETRPMPQHNAFAWFYLGAFLVAVIAWFLLGNAQKMPQTTLQWGILVFLGVVASGIGYFMWNYGATQGCW
;
A
#
# COMPACT_ATOMS: atom_id res chain seq x y z
N MET A 1 15.53 3.47 20.35
CA MET A 1 16.04 3.41 21.74
C MET A 1 17.14 4.45 21.88
N PRO A 2 17.16 5.27 22.94
CA PRO A 2 18.24 6.24 23.16
C PRO A 2 19.62 5.56 23.20
N SER A 3 20.65 6.22 22.67
CA SER A 3 22.00 5.65 22.53
C SER A 3 22.61 5.18 23.85
N PHE A 4 22.42 5.92 24.94
CA PHE A 4 22.93 5.56 26.27
C PHE A 4 22.37 4.23 26.77
N MET A 5 21.08 3.97 26.54
CA MET A 5 20.42 2.73 26.95
C MET A 5 20.85 1.57 26.05
N ALA A 6 20.92 1.80 24.72
CA ALA A 6 21.38 0.80 23.77
C ALA A 6 22.81 0.34 24.10
N ARG A 7 23.73 1.27 24.39
CA ARG A 7 25.11 0.95 24.77
C ARG A 7 25.20 0.15 26.06
N GLN A 8 24.41 0.50 27.08
CA GLN A 8 24.39 -0.26 28.34
C GLN A 8 23.94 -1.71 28.12
N ILE A 9 22.87 -1.91 27.34
CA ILE A 9 22.36 -3.25 27.03
C ILE A 9 23.39 -4.05 26.23
N LEU A 10 23.99 -3.45 25.22
CA LEU A 10 24.99 -4.13 24.37
C LEU A 10 26.25 -4.49 25.14
N ASN A 11 26.77 -3.58 25.97
CA ASN A 11 27.96 -3.86 26.80
C ASN A 11 27.69 -4.92 27.86
N TRP A 12 26.51 -4.91 28.48
CA TRP A 12 26.10 -5.97 29.39
C TRP A 12 25.98 -7.31 28.67
N ALA A 13 25.35 -7.33 27.49
CA ALA A 13 25.20 -8.57 26.70
C ALA A 13 26.56 -9.12 26.26
N GLU A 14 27.51 -8.26 25.86
CA GLU A 14 28.87 -8.63 25.46
C GLU A 14 29.62 -9.36 26.58
N ALA A 15 29.43 -8.92 27.84
CA ALA A 15 30.04 -9.56 29.01
C ALA A 15 29.43 -10.93 29.37
N HIS A 16 28.30 -11.32 28.76
CA HIS A 16 27.59 -12.57 29.07
C HIS A 16 27.47 -13.45 27.81
N PRO A 17 28.31 -14.50 27.64
CA PRO A 17 28.39 -15.28 26.40
C PRO A 17 27.05 -15.80 25.87
N ARG A 18 26.14 -16.23 26.77
CA ARG A 18 24.79 -16.70 26.39
C ARG A 18 23.94 -15.63 25.70
N PHE A 19 24.12 -14.36 26.05
CA PHE A 19 23.39 -13.24 25.45
C PHE A 19 24.15 -12.63 24.28
N ARG A 20 25.48 -12.52 24.38
CA ARG A 20 26.38 -12.05 23.32
C ARG A 20 26.08 -12.74 21.98
N ASP A 21 26.02 -14.08 22.00
CA ASP A 21 25.82 -14.90 20.81
C ASP A 21 24.33 -15.11 20.47
N GLY A 22 23.43 -14.53 21.27
CA GLY A 22 21.99 -14.52 21.04
C GLY A 22 21.53 -13.39 20.11
N TYR A 23 20.36 -13.57 19.48
CA TYR A 23 19.72 -12.54 18.67
C TYR A 23 19.40 -11.28 19.49
N ALA A 24 19.74 -10.11 18.96
CA ALA A 24 19.40 -8.83 19.57
C ALA A 24 17.88 -8.63 19.70
N ILE A 25 17.46 -7.69 20.54
CA ILE A 25 16.04 -7.36 20.73
C ILE A 25 15.40 -7.01 19.38
N GLY A 26 14.27 -7.66 19.05
CA GLY A 26 13.54 -7.47 17.80
C GLY A 26 14.07 -8.29 16.62
N THR A 27 15.18 -9.02 16.79
CA THR A 27 15.75 -9.88 15.75
C THR A 27 15.48 -11.36 16.08
N GLY A 28 15.88 -12.27 15.19
CA GLY A 28 15.62 -13.69 15.41
C GLY A 28 16.11 -14.58 14.29
N ARG A 29 15.85 -15.88 14.45
CA ARG A 29 16.11 -16.87 13.41
C ARG A 29 15.39 -16.51 12.12
N TRP A 30 16.00 -16.88 11.00
CA TRP A 30 15.39 -16.77 9.69
C TRP A 30 13.99 -17.41 9.66
N ARG A 31 13.04 -16.74 9.02
CA ARG A 31 11.66 -17.24 8.80
C ARG A 31 11.23 -16.88 7.38
N ALA A 32 10.60 -17.82 6.69
CA ALA A 32 9.95 -17.56 5.41
C ALA A 32 8.64 -16.76 5.64
N LEU A 33 8.74 -15.43 5.65
CA LEU A 33 7.58 -14.54 5.64
C LEU A 33 6.96 -14.54 4.25
N PRO A 34 5.63 -14.73 4.08
CA PRO A 34 4.97 -14.66 2.79
C PRO A 34 5.39 -13.42 1.99
N PHE A 35 5.52 -13.55 0.67
CA PHE A 35 5.95 -12.44 -0.18
C PHE A 35 5.14 -11.15 0.03
N ALA A 36 3.84 -11.28 0.28
CA ALA A 36 2.93 -10.15 0.54
C ALA A 36 3.30 -9.29 1.75
N ILE A 37 4.05 -9.84 2.71
CA ILE A 37 4.53 -9.13 3.91
C ILE A 37 6.06 -9.08 3.99
N ASN A 38 6.75 -9.42 2.90
CA ASN A 38 8.20 -9.36 2.84
C ASN A 38 8.63 -7.91 2.55
N VAL A 39 9.35 -7.31 3.51
CA VAL A 39 9.84 -5.93 3.40
C VAL A 39 11.24 -5.81 2.79
N LEU A 40 11.94 -6.94 2.59
CA LEU A 40 13.35 -6.98 2.15
C LEU A 40 13.50 -7.19 0.64
N THR A 41 12.52 -7.82 -0.01
CA THR A 41 12.55 -8.04 -1.46
C THR A 41 11.18 -7.78 -2.08
N HIS A 42 11.17 -6.88 -3.07
CA HIS A 42 9.96 -6.55 -3.83
C HIS A 42 9.83 -7.35 -5.14
N SER A 43 10.79 -8.23 -5.46
CA SER A 43 10.71 -9.14 -6.60
C SER A 43 10.21 -10.52 -6.16
N ARG A 44 9.03 -10.92 -6.66
CA ARG A 44 8.43 -12.23 -6.37
C ARG A 44 9.30 -13.38 -6.88
N GLN A 45 9.97 -13.17 -8.02
CA GLN A 45 10.90 -14.15 -8.58
C GLN A 45 12.17 -14.27 -7.75
N ARG A 46 12.79 -13.14 -7.36
CA ARG A 46 13.95 -13.14 -6.45
C ARG A 46 13.62 -13.80 -5.11
N TYR A 47 12.45 -13.48 -4.56
CA TYR A 47 11.94 -14.11 -3.34
C TYR A 47 11.78 -15.63 -3.49
N ARG A 48 11.13 -16.12 -4.56
CA ARG A 48 11.01 -17.57 -4.83
C ARG A 48 12.37 -18.23 -5.04
N ARG A 49 13.29 -17.58 -5.75
CA ARG A 49 14.65 -18.07 -5.99
C ARG A 49 15.43 -18.19 -4.68
N ASN A 50 15.41 -17.15 -3.84
CA ASN A 50 16.07 -17.17 -2.55
C ASN A 50 15.47 -18.22 -1.61
N LEU A 51 14.14 -18.37 -1.59
CA LEU A 51 13.49 -19.45 -0.84
C LEU A 51 13.95 -20.83 -1.29
N ARG A 52 14.14 -21.06 -2.60
CA ARG A 52 14.70 -22.31 -3.12
C ARG A 52 16.15 -22.51 -2.67
N PHE A 53 17.01 -21.51 -2.84
CA PHE A 53 18.40 -21.60 -2.35
C PHE A 53 18.47 -21.91 -0.85
N TYR A 54 17.64 -21.25 -0.04
CA TYR A 54 17.56 -21.54 1.39
C TYR A 54 16.97 -22.92 1.69
N ALA A 55 16.11 -23.47 0.84
CA ALA A 55 15.59 -24.82 0.97
C ALA A 55 16.67 -25.87 0.64
N ASP A 56 17.41 -25.65 -0.44
CA ASP A 56 18.46 -26.53 -0.95
C ASP A 56 19.69 -26.53 -0.05
N ASP A 57 20.08 -25.37 0.48
CA ASP A 57 21.15 -25.22 1.47
C ASP A 57 20.65 -24.47 2.72
N PRO A 58 20.25 -25.20 3.77
CA PRO A 58 19.85 -24.58 5.02
C PRO A 58 20.95 -23.80 5.75
N THR A 59 22.23 -24.03 5.43
CA THR A 59 23.37 -23.41 6.13
C THR A 59 23.54 -21.93 5.80
N ILE A 60 23.11 -21.51 4.61
CA ILE A 60 23.11 -20.10 4.18
C ILE A 60 21.94 -19.26 4.73
N ARG A 61 21.08 -19.84 5.58
CA ARG A 61 19.96 -19.12 6.21
C ARG A 61 20.46 -18.20 7.32
N VAL A 62 20.69 -16.93 6.98
CA VAL A 62 21.09 -15.91 7.95
C VAL A 62 19.84 -15.34 8.65
N GLY A 63 19.83 -15.38 9.99
CA GLY A 63 18.82 -14.69 10.80
C GLY A 63 19.10 -13.19 10.92
N GLY A 64 18.45 -12.53 11.87
CA GLY A 64 18.82 -11.15 12.22
C GLY A 64 20.14 -11.08 12.99
N PRO A 65 20.66 -9.88 13.26
CA PRO A 65 21.95 -9.73 13.95
C PRO A 65 21.87 -10.15 15.43
N THR A 66 22.98 -10.69 15.94
CA THR A 66 23.18 -10.97 17.36
C THR A 66 23.50 -9.69 18.14
N TYR A 67 23.43 -9.72 19.47
CA TYR A 67 23.87 -8.58 20.29
C TYR A 67 25.32 -8.18 19.98
N HIS A 68 26.20 -9.17 19.81
CA HIS A 68 27.58 -8.95 19.39
C HIS A 68 27.67 -8.21 18.05
N TRP A 69 26.96 -8.69 17.02
CA TRP A 69 26.97 -8.06 15.69
C TRP A 69 26.44 -6.62 15.72
N VAL A 70 25.37 -6.35 16.47
CA VAL A 70 24.84 -4.99 16.62
C VAL A 70 25.88 -4.09 17.30
N ARG A 71 26.57 -4.59 18.33
CA ARG A 71 27.62 -3.85 19.04
C ARG A 71 28.80 -3.54 18.12
N GLU A 72 29.34 -4.54 17.45
CA GLU A 72 30.46 -4.37 16.51
C GLU A 72 30.10 -3.43 15.36
N SER A 73 28.87 -3.48 14.86
CA SER A 73 28.39 -2.56 13.81
C SER A 73 28.38 -1.10 14.29
N ILE A 74 27.94 -0.85 15.53
CA ILE A 74 27.96 0.49 16.13
C ILE A 74 29.40 0.98 16.33
N LEU A 75 30.29 0.12 16.87
CA LEU A 75 31.69 0.46 17.07
C LEU A 75 32.41 0.76 15.75
N ALA A 76 32.17 -0.04 14.72
CA ALA A 76 32.72 0.19 13.39
C ALA A 76 32.24 1.52 12.81
N GLY A 77 30.95 1.84 12.93
CA GLY A 77 30.41 3.14 12.49
C GLY A 77 31.04 4.32 13.23
N GLU A 78 31.26 4.19 14.53
CA GLU A 78 31.93 5.22 15.33
C GLU A 78 33.40 5.40 14.96
N GLN A 79 34.12 4.30 14.68
CA GLN A 79 35.51 4.35 14.20
C GLN A 79 35.62 5.02 12.83
N VAL A 80 34.71 4.71 11.90
CA VAL A 80 34.65 5.36 10.58
C VAL A 80 34.44 6.86 10.72
N LEU A 81 33.52 7.29 11.57
CA LEU A 81 33.29 8.72 11.82
C LEU A 81 34.49 9.39 12.51
N ALA A 82 35.15 8.71 13.45
CA ALA A 82 36.33 9.23 14.14
C ALA A 82 37.52 9.44 13.19
N GLY A 83 37.73 8.53 12.24
CA GLY A 83 38.78 8.63 11.21
C GLY A 83 38.38 9.39 9.95
N ALA A 84 37.15 9.87 9.84
CA ALA A 84 36.63 10.51 8.62
C ALA A 84 37.45 11.72 8.18
N GLY A 85 38.09 12.44 9.11
CA GLY A 85 38.94 13.59 8.79
C GLY A 85 40.35 13.25 8.31
N ASP A 86 40.87 12.06 8.65
CA ASP A 86 42.25 11.65 8.35
C ASP A 86 42.40 11.06 6.95
N ASP A 87 41.29 10.74 6.28
CA ASP A 87 41.26 10.17 4.93
C ASP A 87 41.13 11.26 3.86
N ALA A 88 42.21 11.48 3.10
CA ALA A 88 42.28 12.41 1.98
C ALA A 88 41.81 11.80 0.63
N THR A 89 41.38 10.54 0.61
CA THR A 89 40.93 9.88 -0.63
C THR A 89 39.71 10.62 -1.21
N PRO A 90 39.69 10.98 -2.50
CA PRO A 90 38.50 11.52 -3.15
C PRO A 90 37.31 10.57 -2.99
N THR A 91 36.19 11.07 -2.46
CA THR A 91 35.03 10.24 -2.11
C THR A 91 33.76 10.83 -2.66
N LEU A 92 33.01 10.03 -3.43
CA LEU A 92 31.62 10.29 -3.81
C LEU A 92 30.72 9.45 -2.89
N LEU A 93 29.84 10.11 -2.12
CA LEU A 93 28.92 9.42 -1.21
C LEU A 93 27.53 9.34 -1.85
N LEU A 94 27.00 8.13 -2.05
CA LEU A 94 25.66 7.90 -2.60
C LEU A 94 24.68 7.60 -1.46
N GLN A 95 23.53 8.27 -1.47
CA GLN A 95 22.50 8.12 -0.45
C GLN A 95 21.16 7.79 -1.09
N ALA A 96 20.38 6.87 -0.51
CA ALA A 96 19.00 6.65 -0.94
C ALA A 96 18.06 7.55 -0.11
N GLU A 97 17.19 8.33 -0.77
CA GLU A 97 16.39 9.37 -0.10
C GLU A 97 15.55 8.86 1.08
N GLU A 98 14.93 7.68 0.93
CA GLU A 98 13.99 7.12 1.90
C GLU A 98 14.46 5.81 2.55
N GLU A 99 15.76 5.54 2.55
CA GLU A 99 16.29 4.32 3.16
C GLU A 99 15.88 4.20 4.64
N ARG A 100 15.36 3.03 5.03
CA ARG A 100 14.92 2.74 6.41
C ARG A 100 15.92 1.87 7.17
N VAL A 101 16.85 1.22 6.47
CA VAL A 101 17.86 0.33 7.07
C VAL A 101 19.14 1.09 7.44
N VAL A 102 19.53 2.08 6.61
CA VAL A 102 20.70 2.94 6.79
C VAL A 102 20.25 4.32 7.26
N ASP A 103 20.87 4.85 8.32
CA ASP A 103 20.55 6.18 8.84
C ASP A 103 21.24 7.27 8.00
N ASN A 104 20.48 7.90 7.11
CA ASN A 104 20.93 8.98 6.26
C ASN A 104 21.63 10.12 7.02
N ARG A 105 21.27 10.38 8.29
CA ARG A 105 21.92 11.43 9.10
C ARG A 105 23.39 11.14 9.37
N MET A 106 23.80 9.87 9.33
CA MET A 106 25.20 9.50 9.51
C MET A 106 26.04 9.81 8.27
N HIS A 107 25.43 9.76 7.08
CA HIS A 107 26.08 10.20 5.83
C HIS A 107 26.30 11.71 5.84
N ASP A 108 25.30 12.48 6.27
CA ASP A 108 25.43 13.93 6.44
C ASP A 108 26.56 14.26 7.43
N ARG A 109 26.58 13.57 8.58
CA ARG A 109 27.64 13.76 9.59
C ARG A 109 29.04 13.41 9.08
N PHE A 110 29.17 12.36 8.28
CA PHE A 110 30.44 12.00 7.64
C PHE A 110 30.91 13.12 6.70
N CYS A 111 30.01 13.67 5.88
CA CYS A 111 30.32 14.79 4.99
C CYS A 111 30.77 16.05 5.75
N GLU A 112 30.11 16.38 6.87
CA GLU A 112 30.49 17.51 7.72
C GLU A 112 31.92 17.35 8.25
N LEU A 113 32.27 16.18 8.79
CA LEU A 113 33.59 15.91 9.36
C LEU A 113 34.69 15.97 8.30
N ARG A 114 34.46 15.36 7.13
CA ARG A 114 35.35 15.42 5.95
C ARG A 114 35.56 16.86 5.47
N THR A 115 34.48 17.64 5.40
CA THR A 115 34.55 19.06 4.99
C THR A 115 35.34 19.90 6.00
N ALA A 116 35.11 19.68 7.30
CA ALA A 116 35.83 20.38 8.36
C ALA A 116 37.35 20.05 8.37
N ALA A 117 37.73 18.86 7.93
CA ALA A 117 39.12 18.44 7.78
C ALA A 117 39.79 18.92 6.47
N GLY A 118 39.06 19.61 5.58
CA GLY A 118 39.60 20.13 4.31
C GLY A 118 39.53 19.14 3.13
N HIS A 119 38.81 18.02 3.30
CA HIS A 119 38.65 16.98 2.29
C HIS A 119 37.16 16.72 1.99
N PRO A 120 36.40 17.71 1.49
CA PRO A 120 34.97 17.55 1.25
C PRO A 120 34.69 16.37 0.30
N VAL A 121 33.58 15.68 0.53
CA VAL A 121 33.08 14.71 -0.46
C VAL A 121 32.75 15.43 -1.78
N GLU A 122 32.74 14.71 -2.88
CA GLU A 122 32.38 15.27 -4.19
C GLU A 122 30.98 15.93 -4.12
N GLY A 123 30.90 17.21 -4.49
CA GLY A 123 29.67 18.01 -4.38
C GLY A 123 29.36 18.54 -2.96
N GLY A 124 30.19 18.26 -1.95
CA GLY A 124 30.08 18.77 -0.58
C GLY A 124 28.96 18.14 0.26
N ARG A 125 28.20 17.20 -0.31
CA ARG A 125 27.07 16.51 0.34
C ARG A 125 26.86 15.14 -0.31
N PRO A 126 26.11 14.22 0.33
CA PRO A 126 25.75 12.95 -0.32
C PRO A 126 24.92 13.20 -1.59
N LEU A 127 25.23 12.48 -2.67
CA LEU A 127 24.42 12.43 -3.87
C LEU A 127 23.21 11.52 -3.62
N VAL A 128 22.03 12.13 -3.49
CA VAL A 128 20.80 11.41 -3.19
C VAL A 128 20.20 10.80 -4.46
N ILE A 129 20.14 9.47 -4.53
CA ILE A 129 19.54 8.69 -5.62
C ILE A 129 18.01 8.70 -5.44
N LYS A 130 17.31 9.18 -6.47
CA LYS A 130 15.84 9.24 -6.55
C LYS A 130 15.31 8.58 -7.84
N ASP A 131 14.18 7.89 -7.73
CA ASP A 131 13.21 7.55 -8.79
C ASP A 131 13.50 6.46 -9.85
N GLY A 132 12.40 6.04 -10.46
CA GLY A 132 12.23 4.85 -11.30
C GLY A 132 11.45 5.10 -12.58
N THR A 133 12.19 5.02 -13.69
CA THR A 133 11.97 5.63 -15.01
C THR A 133 12.01 7.16 -14.97
N LEU A 134 12.17 7.79 -16.13
CA LEU A 134 12.51 9.20 -16.22
C LEU A 134 11.47 10.13 -15.56
N LEU A 135 10.18 9.84 -15.73
CA LEU A 135 9.10 10.60 -15.10
C LEU A 135 8.67 9.94 -13.78
N SER A 136 8.46 10.76 -12.75
CA SER A 136 7.85 10.35 -11.49
C SER A 136 6.34 10.04 -11.67
N PRO A 137 5.69 9.38 -10.70
CA PRO A 137 4.27 9.00 -10.82
C PRO A 137 3.29 10.16 -11.03
N ASP A 138 3.67 11.39 -10.70
CA ASP A 138 2.94 12.64 -10.95
C ASP A 138 3.20 13.22 -12.37
N HIS A 139 3.85 12.45 -13.24
CA HIS A 139 4.22 12.84 -14.61
C HIS A 139 5.19 14.02 -14.69
N THR A 140 5.90 14.35 -13.61
CA THR A 140 6.96 15.36 -13.62
C THR A 140 8.33 14.72 -13.80
N LEU A 141 9.31 15.53 -14.20
CA LEU A 141 10.69 15.11 -14.37
C LEU A 141 11.46 15.50 -13.10
N SER A 142 11.97 14.52 -12.36
CA SER A 142 12.66 14.81 -11.10
C SER A 142 13.95 15.62 -11.34
N PRO A 143 14.37 16.49 -10.39
CA PRO A 143 15.63 17.22 -10.53
C PRO A 143 16.84 16.31 -10.74
N TYR A 144 16.83 15.11 -10.16
CA TYR A 144 17.85 14.09 -10.35
C TYR A 144 17.87 13.57 -11.79
N ALA A 145 16.69 13.28 -12.37
CA ALA A 145 16.57 12.87 -13.76
C ALA A 145 17.09 13.96 -14.70
N LYS A 146 16.71 15.23 -14.48
CA LYS A 146 17.22 16.38 -15.24
C LYS A 146 18.74 16.49 -15.21
N GLU A 147 19.33 16.41 -14.02
CA GLU A 147 20.78 16.50 -13.86
C GLU A 147 21.50 15.32 -14.52
N THR A 148 20.95 14.12 -14.40
CA THR A 148 21.49 12.92 -15.07
C THR A 148 21.49 13.10 -16.59
N LEU A 149 20.38 13.58 -17.16
CA LEU A 149 20.28 13.88 -18.59
C LEU A 149 21.37 14.88 -19.01
N LYS A 150 21.52 16.00 -18.30
CA LYS A 150 22.54 17.02 -18.58
C LYS A 150 23.97 16.46 -18.52
N LEU A 151 24.29 15.70 -17.47
CA LEU A 151 25.61 15.10 -17.29
C LEU A 151 25.97 14.13 -18.41
N LEU A 152 25.01 13.31 -18.87
CA LEU A 152 25.23 12.36 -19.96
C LEU A 152 25.29 13.07 -21.32
N THR A 153 24.45 14.07 -21.56
CA THR A 153 24.51 14.90 -22.77
C THR A 153 25.84 15.64 -22.88
N ALA A 154 26.38 16.16 -21.77
CA ALA A 154 27.71 16.78 -21.72
C ALA A 154 28.86 15.81 -22.07
N ARG A 155 28.63 14.50 -21.95
CA ARG A 155 29.57 13.44 -22.34
C ARG A 155 29.33 12.92 -23.77
N GLY A 156 28.45 13.57 -24.54
CA GLY A 156 28.15 13.21 -25.92
C GLY A 156 27.14 12.06 -26.07
N ILE A 157 26.42 11.69 -25.02
CA ILE A 157 25.36 10.67 -25.09
C ILE A 157 24.08 11.29 -25.66
N ASN A 158 23.55 10.67 -26.72
CA ASN A 158 22.30 11.07 -27.36
C ASN A 158 21.10 10.45 -26.62
N PHE A 159 20.02 11.24 -26.46
CA PHE A 159 18.77 10.77 -25.88
C PHE A 159 17.64 10.77 -26.90
N VAL A 160 16.84 9.70 -26.85
CA VAL A 160 15.64 9.52 -27.65
C VAL A 160 14.50 9.14 -26.69
N PHE A 161 13.43 9.92 -26.67
CA PHE A 161 12.28 9.63 -25.82
C PHE A 161 11.16 9.01 -26.65
N ALA A 162 10.65 7.86 -26.21
CA ALA A 162 9.62 7.10 -26.92
C ALA A 162 8.35 6.93 -26.11
N THR A 163 7.23 7.43 -26.64
CA THR A 163 5.94 7.48 -25.93
C THR A 163 4.77 7.07 -26.81
N GLY A 164 3.70 6.58 -26.17
CA GLY A 164 2.40 6.40 -26.82
C GLY A 164 1.61 7.71 -26.95
N ARG A 165 2.00 8.76 -26.24
CA ARG A 165 1.31 10.07 -26.27
C ARG A 165 1.43 10.77 -27.62
N HIS A 166 0.48 11.65 -27.89
CA HIS A 166 0.50 12.53 -29.05
C HIS A 166 1.65 13.55 -28.97
N HIS A 167 2.15 14.04 -30.10
CA HIS A 167 3.23 15.03 -30.12
C HIS A 167 2.86 16.32 -29.36
N VAL A 168 1.64 16.81 -29.57
CA VAL A 168 1.08 17.98 -28.87
C VAL A 168 1.03 17.76 -27.35
N ASP A 169 0.71 16.54 -26.89
CA ASP A 169 0.55 16.20 -25.47
C ASP A 169 1.89 16.11 -24.72
N VAL A 170 3.00 15.90 -25.42
CA VAL A 170 4.34 15.90 -24.81
C VAL A 170 5.06 17.25 -24.87
N GLY A 171 4.44 18.29 -25.40
CA GLY A 171 5.05 19.63 -25.51
C GLY A 171 5.63 20.12 -24.17
N GLN A 172 4.83 20.08 -23.11
CA GLN A 172 5.26 20.52 -21.77
C GLN A 172 6.37 19.63 -21.18
N ILE A 173 6.38 18.33 -21.47
CA ILE A 173 7.43 17.42 -21.01
C ILE A 173 8.73 17.75 -21.76
N ARG A 174 8.64 17.93 -23.07
CA ARG A 174 9.77 18.28 -23.94
C ARG A 174 10.44 19.57 -23.47
N ASP A 175 9.65 20.61 -23.23
CA ASP A 175 10.17 21.92 -22.83
C ASP A 175 10.83 21.87 -21.43
N ASN A 176 10.45 20.91 -20.60
CA ASN A 176 11.02 20.68 -19.27
C ASN A 176 12.26 19.77 -19.23
N LEU A 177 12.62 19.08 -20.32
CA LEU A 177 13.77 18.17 -20.36
C LEU A 177 15.12 18.91 -20.25
N GLU A 178 15.15 20.20 -20.62
CA GLU A 178 16.37 21.05 -20.63
C GLU A 178 17.52 20.50 -21.49
N ILE A 179 17.24 19.53 -22.36
CA ILE A 179 18.15 18.98 -23.37
C ILE A 179 17.42 18.87 -24.71
N LYS A 180 18.15 18.95 -25.83
CA LYS A 180 17.62 18.62 -27.14
C LYS A 180 17.63 17.09 -27.32
N SER A 181 16.53 16.52 -27.81
CA SER A 181 16.37 15.08 -27.99
C SER A 181 15.41 14.75 -29.12
N TYR A 182 15.59 13.60 -29.77
CA TYR A 182 14.59 13.07 -30.69
C TYR A 182 13.35 12.60 -29.92
N MET A 183 12.17 12.84 -30.49
CA MET A 183 10.88 12.47 -29.90
C MET A 183 10.15 11.46 -30.79
N ILE A 184 10.04 10.23 -30.29
CA ILE A 184 9.20 9.18 -30.87
C ILE A 184 7.83 9.23 -30.18
N THR A 185 6.78 9.49 -30.95
CA THR A 185 5.40 9.70 -30.44
C THR A 185 4.42 8.77 -31.15
N SER A 186 3.21 8.61 -30.59
CA SER A 186 2.21 7.65 -31.07
C SER A 186 2.78 6.23 -31.30
N ASN A 187 3.54 5.72 -30.34
CA ASN A 187 4.22 4.40 -30.38
C ASN A 187 5.11 4.16 -31.61
N GLY A 188 5.69 5.21 -32.19
CA GLY A 188 6.56 5.09 -33.36
C GLY A 188 5.96 5.59 -34.67
N ALA A 189 4.67 5.92 -34.70
CA ALA A 189 4.01 6.44 -35.90
C ALA A 189 4.50 7.85 -36.32
N ARG A 190 5.14 8.58 -35.40
CA ARG A 190 5.66 9.93 -35.61
C ARG A 190 7.02 10.07 -34.95
N VAL A 191 7.97 10.67 -35.66
CA VAL A 191 9.29 11.04 -35.12
C VAL A 191 9.58 12.49 -35.43
N HIS A 192 9.96 13.24 -34.39
CA HIS A 192 10.40 14.63 -34.50
C HIS A 192 11.87 14.76 -34.09
N ASP A 193 12.60 15.65 -34.76
CA ASP A 193 14.00 15.93 -34.46
C ASP A 193 14.20 16.89 -33.27
N LEU A 194 15.46 17.30 -33.09
CA LEU A 194 15.92 18.18 -32.03
C LEU A 194 15.31 19.59 -32.06
N ASP A 195 14.82 20.02 -33.23
CA ASP A 195 14.21 21.34 -33.44
C ASP A 195 12.68 21.23 -33.57
N GLY A 196 12.13 20.02 -33.41
CA GLY A 196 10.70 19.76 -33.48
C GLY A 196 10.17 19.55 -34.91
N ASN A 197 11.03 19.36 -35.91
CA ASN A 197 10.58 19.07 -37.27
C ASN A 197 10.16 17.60 -37.39
N LEU A 198 9.03 17.35 -38.05
CA LEU A 198 8.55 16.00 -38.36
C LEU A 198 9.50 15.33 -39.36
N ILE A 199 10.08 14.20 -38.98
CA ILE A 199 10.99 13.41 -39.82
C ILE A 199 10.22 12.40 -40.66
N PHE A 200 9.27 11.70 -40.06
CA PHE A 200 8.38 10.81 -40.79
C PHE A 200 7.04 10.62 -40.06
N ALA A 201 6.03 10.26 -40.84
CA ALA A 201 4.70 9.89 -40.40
C ALA A 201 4.30 8.56 -41.04
N HIS A 202 4.19 7.50 -40.23
CA HIS A 202 3.71 6.20 -40.67
C HIS A 202 2.28 5.99 -40.14
N ASN A 203 1.30 6.04 -41.05
CA ASN A 203 -0.12 5.97 -40.73
C ASN A 203 -0.67 4.57 -40.96
N LEU A 204 -1.79 4.27 -40.31
CA LEU A 204 -2.62 3.11 -40.64
C LEU A 204 -3.08 3.18 -42.10
N ASP A 205 -3.16 2.01 -42.74
CA ASP A 205 -3.74 1.88 -44.07
C ASP A 205 -5.20 2.35 -44.04
N ARG A 206 -5.63 3.03 -45.11
CA ARG A 206 -6.94 3.70 -45.21
C ARG A 206 -8.11 2.75 -44.93
N ASP A 207 -8.05 1.54 -45.46
CA ASP A 207 -9.09 0.51 -45.26
C ASP A 207 -9.15 0.05 -43.81
N ILE A 208 -8.00 -0.14 -43.17
CA ILE A 208 -7.91 -0.57 -41.76
C ILE A 208 -8.39 0.53 -40.82
N ALA A 209 -7.95 1.77 -41.04
CA ALA A 209 -8.37 2.91 -40.24
C ALA A 209 -9.90 3.08 -40.27
N SER A 210 -10.49 3.03 -41.48
CA SER A 210 -11.94 3.14 -41.66
C SER A 210 -12.70 2.04 -40.91
N ASP A 211 -12.20 0.80 -40.93
CA ASP A 211 -12.83 -0.31 -40.22
C ASP A 211 -12.71 -0.16 -38.69
N LEU A 212 -11.54 0.23 -38.19
CA LEU A 212 -11.28 0.41 -36.76
C LEU A 212 -12.15 1.49 -36.11
N PHE A 213 -12.56 2.50 -36.88
CA PHE A 213 -13.47 3.55 -36.41
C PHE A 213 -14.84 3.00 -35.98
N GLY A 214 -15.29 1.91 -36.61
CA GLY A 214 -16.62 1.33 -36.39
C GLY A 214 -16.64 -0.04 -35.70
N VAL A 215 -15.49 -0.70 -35.54
CA VAL A 215 -15.39 -2.13 -35.15
C VAL A 215 -16.12 -2.50 -33.85
N VAL A 216 -16.21 -1.58 -32.89
CA VAL A 216 -16.89 -1.77 -31.60
C VAL A 216 -17.87 -0.64 -31.29
N ASN A 217 -18.40 0.03 -32.31
CA ASN A 217 -19.30 1.17 -32.08
C ASN A 217 -20.59 0.77 -31.34
N ASP A 218 -21.05 -0.47 -31.47
CA ASP A 218 -22.24 -0.93 -30.75
C ASP A 218 -21.97 -1.31 -29.28
N ASN A 219 -20.70 -1.36 -28.85
CA ASN A 219 -20.35 -1.66 -27.47
C ASN A 219 -20.38 -0.39 -26.60
N PRO A 220 -21.23 -0.32 -25.55
CA PRO A 220 -21.31 0.85 -24.68
C PRO A 220 -20.11 1.02 -23.75
N ASP A 221 -19.37 -0.05 -23.45
CA ASP A 221 -18.29 -0.08 -22.46
C ASP A 221 -16.92 0.28 -23.06
N ILE A 222 -16.79 0.25 -24.39
CA ILE A 222 -15.54 0.52 -25.11
C ILE A 222 -15.66 1.84 -25.87
N ILE A 223 -14.72 2.74 -25.61
CA ILE A 223 -14.62 4.01 -26.33
C ILE A 223 -13.46 3.94 -27.32
N THR A 224 -13.77 4.27 -28.58
CA THR A 224 -12.80 4.33 -29.68
C THR A 224 -12.26 5.75 -29.78
N ASN A 225 -10.93 5.85 -29.74
CA ASN A 225 -10.20 7.10 -29.87
C ASN A 225 -9.29 7.04 -31.09
N VAL A 226 -9.13 8.15 -31.79
CA VAL A 226 -8.34 8.26 -33.01
C VAL A 226 -7.40 9.44 -32.92
N TYR A 227 -6.13 9.25 -33.22
CA TYR A 227 -5.19 10.35 -33.45
C TYR A 227 -4.95 10.51 -34.95
N ARG A 228 -5.45 11.61 -35.50
CA ARG A 228 -5.36 11.96 -36.92
C ARG A 228 -4.61 13.28 -37.03
N ASP A 229 -3.45 13.27 -37.67
CA ASP A 229 -2.53 14.41 -37.73
C ASP A 229 -2.30 15.02 -36.34
N ASP A 230 -2.73 16.26 -36.10
CA ASP A 230 -2.62 16.94 -34.80
C ASP A 230 -3.95 16.97 -34.02
N GLU A 231 -4.92 16.15 -34.40
CA GLU A 231 -6.26 16.11 -33.83
C GLU A 231 -6.53 14.79 -33.11
N TRP A 232 -7.31 14.87 -32.02
CA TRP A 232 -7.83 13.72 -31.29
C TRP A 232 -9.34 13.62 -31.51
N PHE A 233 -9.81 12.46 -31.96
CA PHE A 233 -11.23 12.18 -32.12
C PHE A 233 -11.70 11.06 -31.17
N MET A 234 -12.95 11.14 -30.73
CA MET A 234 -13.62 10.12 -29.91
C MET A 234 -14.99 9.79 -30.49
N ASN A 235 -15.39 8.52 -30.44
CA ASN A 235 -16.71 8.11 -30.94
C ASN A 235 -17.87 8.50 -30.01
N ARG A 236 -17.60 8.79 -28.73
CA ARG A 236 -18.57 9.27 -27.75
C ARG A 236 -17.88 9.88 -26.53
N HIS A 237 -18.64 10.63 -25.74
CA HIS A 237 -18.16 11.16 -24.47
C HIS A 237 -17.92 10.06 -23.45
N ARG A 238 -16.89 10.27 -22.63
CA ARG A 238 -16.64 9.52 -21.41
C ARG A 238 -17.08 10.38 -20.21
N PRO A 239 -17.98 9.89 -19.34
CA PRO A 239 -18.55 10.70 -18.26
C PRO A 239 -17.51 11.35 -17.34
N GLU A 240 -16.37 10.69 -17.11
CA GLU A 240 -15.29 11.20 -16.27
C GLU A 240 -14.47 12.30 -16.95
N GLU A 241 -14.21 12.18 -18.25
CA GLU A 241 -13.38 13.12 -19.01
C GLU A 241 -14.07 14.48 -19.16
N MET A 242 -15.41 14.54 -19.13
CA MET A 242 -16.16 15.80 -19.14
C MET A 242 -15.77 16.76 -18.00
N ARG A 243 -15.29 16.25 -16.86
CA ARG A 243 -14.88 17.09 -15.72
C ARG A 243 -13.51 17.73 -15.90
N PHE A 244 -12.60 17.11 -16.65
CA PHE A 244 -11.23 17.60 -16.84
C PHE A 244 -10.99 18.22 -18.22
N PHE A 245 -11.90 18.02 -19.18
CA PHE A 245 -11.79 18.50 -20.55
C PHE A 245 -11.53 20.02 -20.69
N LYS A 246 -11.99 20.83 -19.74
CA LYS A 246 -11.80 22.29 -19.79
C LYS A 246 -10.34 22.71 -19.59
N GLU A 247 -9.55 21.92 -18.89
CA GLU A 247 -8.16 22.28 -18.50
C GLU A 247 -7.09 21.61 -19.38
N ALA A 248 -7.47 20.63 -20.20
CA ALA A 248 -6.54 19.93 -21.09
C ALA A 248 -6.10 20.82 -22.27
N VAL A 249 -4.78 20.86 -22.53
CA VAL A 249 -4.19 21.55 -23.70
C VAL A 249 -4.59 20.82 -24.99
N PHE A 250 -4.64 19.50 -24.95
CA PHE A 250 -5.01 18.64 -26.08
C PHE A 250 -6.44 18.13 -25.89
N LYS A 251 -7.36 18.60 -26.75
CA LYS A 251 -8.79 18.33 -26.66
C LYS A 251 -9.23 17.37 -27.76
N TYR A 252 -10.21 16.53 -27.44
CA TYR A 252 -10.88 15.70 -28.44
C TYR A 252 -12.03 16.43 -29.14
N ALA A 253 -12.30 16.04 -30.37
CA ALA A 253 -13.55 16.26 -31.09
C ALA A 253 -14.35 14.94 -31.15
N LEU A 254 -15.67 15.02 -31.20
CA LEU A 254 -16.48 13.82 -31.47
C LEU A 254 -16.52 13.55 -32.97
N TYR A 255 -16.59 12.26 -33.32
CA TYR A 255 -16.89 11.84 -34.69
C TYR A 255 -18.03 10.83 -34.70
N GLU A 256 -18.81 10.86 -35.79
CA GLU A 256 -19.78 9.81 -36.11
C GLU A 256 -19.12 8.80 -37.06
N PRO A 257 -19.38 7.48 -36.91
CA PRO A 257 -18.86 6.47 -37.83
C PRO A 257 -19.16 6.81 -39.29
N GLY A 258 -18.14 6.72 -40.14
CA GLY A 258 -18.24 7.02 -41.58
C GLY A 258 -18.06 8.49 -41.97
N LEU A 259 -17.98 9.43 -41.00
CA LEU A 259 -17.71 10.84 -41.29
C LEU A 259 -16.25 11.26 -41.08
N LEU A 260 -15.47 10.47 -40.32
CA LEU A 260 -14.06 10.76 -40.08
C LEU A 260 -13.21 10.29 -41.26
N GLU A 261 -12.34 11.16 -41.79
CA GLU A 261 -11.42 10.83 -42.88
C GLU A 261 -10.36 9.82 -42.40
N PRO A 262 -10.26 8.62 -43.02
CA PRO A 262 -9.30 7.59 -42.64
C PRO A 262 -7.82 7.87 -42.99
N GLU A 263 -7.52 8.95 -43.71
CA GLU A 263 -6.13 9.39 -43.95
C GLU A 263 -5.55 10.17 -42.76
N GLY A 264 -4.22 10.12 -42.58
CA GLY A 264 -3.50 10.85 -41.51
C GLY A 264 -3.52 10.17 -40.13
N VAL A 265 -4.08 8.96 -40.03
CA VAL A 265 -4.29 8.26 -38.75
C VAL A 265 -3.01 7.62 -38.24
N SER A 266 -2.44 8.21 -37.19
CA SER A 266 -1.23 7.69 -36.54
C SER A 266 -1.51 6.45 -35.69
N LYS A 267 -2.66 6.41 -35.00
CA LYS A 267 -3.14 5.27 -34.23
C LYS A 267 -4.64 5.36 -33.94
N VAL A 268 -5.25 4.20 -33.71
CA VAL A 268 -6.57 4.06 -33.08
C VAL A 268 -6.39 3.37 -31.74
N PHE A 269 -7.05 3.82 -30.68
CA PHE A 269 -6.95 3.18 -29.37
C PHE A 269 -8.31 3.04 -28.68
N PHE A 270 -8.51 1.86 -28.11
CA PHE A 270 -9.74 1.45 -27.46
C PHE A 270 -9.54 1.47 -25.95
N THR A 271 -10.46 2.13 -25.28
CA THR A 271 -10.35 2.33 -23.83
C THR A 271 -11.59 1.77 -23.13
N CYS A 272 -11.35 0.99 -22.06
CA CYS A 272 -12.40 0.29 -21.31
C CYS A 272 -11.94 0.06 -19.86
N ASP A 273 -12.83 0.17 -18.88
CA ASP A 273 -12.51 -0.05 -17.47
C ASP A 273 -12.17 -1.52 -17.16
N SER A 274 -12.62 -2.44 -18.02
CA SER A 274 -12.38 -3.87 -17.89
C SER A 274 -11.32 -4.36 -18.89
N HIS A 275 -10.15 -4.76 -18.38
CA HIS A 275 -9.10 -5.38 -19.19
C HIS A 275 -9.61 -6.64 -19.91
N GLU A 276 -10.44 -7.45 -19.26
CA GLU A 276 -10.96 -8.69 -19.85
C GLU A 276 -11.87 -8.46 -21.06
N GLN A 277 -12.49 -7.28 -21.18
CA GLN A 277 -13.27 -6.93 -22.37
C GLN A 277 -12.39 -6.56 -23.57
N LEU A 278 -11.17 -6.08 -23.34
CA LEU A 278 -10.24 -5.70 -24.41
C LEU A 278 -9.45 -6.90 -24.96
N LEU A 279 -9.28 -7.99 -24.20
CA LEU A 279 -8.52 -9.17 -24.65
C LEU A 279 -9.15 -9.86 -25.89
N PRO A 280 -10.47 -10.11 -25.97
CA PRO A 280 -11.09 -10.65 -27.18
C PRO A 280 -10.95 -9.70 -28.39
N LEU A 281 -10.99 -8.38 -28.15
CA LEU A 281 -10.80 -7.38 -29.19
C LEU A 281 -9.36 -7.42 -29.74
N GLU A 282 -8.34 -7.51 -28.87
CA GLU A 282 -6.95 -7.72 -29.29
C GLU A 282 -6.81 -8.94 -30.20
N GLN A 283 -7.41 -10.08 -29.80
CA GLN A 283 -7.36 -11.31 -30.59
C GLN A 283 -8.06 -11.15 -31.95
N ALA A 284 -9.24 -10.53 -31.98
CA ALA A 284 -10.01 -10.33 -33.20
C ALA A 284 -9.31 -9.40 -34.21
N ILE A 285 -8.70 -8.30 -33.74
CA ILE A 285 -7.95 -7.36 -34.57
C ILE A 285 -6.72 -8.06 -35.17
N ASN A 286 -5.93 -8.76 -34.34
CA ASN A 286 -4.76 -9.50 -34.81
C ASN A 286 -5.14 -10.60 -35.82
N ALA A 287 -6.21 -11.35 -35.57
CA ALA A 287 -6.67 -12.39 -36.49
C ALA A 287 -7.18 -11.85 -37.84
N ARG A 288 -7.74 -10.63 -37.86
CA ARG A 288 -8.30 -10.01 -39.06
C ARG A 288 -7.24 -9.41 -39.97
N TRP A 289 -6.24 -8.71 -39.41
CA TRP A 289 -5.27 -7.94 -40.21
C TRP A 289 -3.83 -8.45 -40.13
N GLY A 290 -3.49 -9.32 -39.18
CA GLY A 290 -2.15 -9.90 -39.05
C GLY A 290 -1.04 -8.85 -39.09
N ASP A 291 -0.03 -9.08 -39.94
CA ASP A 291 1.15 -8.22 -40.09
C ASP A 291 0.86 -6.80 -40.58
N ARG A 292 -0.38 -6.49 -41.02
CA ARG A 292 -0.76 -5.13 -41.42
C ARG A 292 -1.01 -4.19 -40.24
N VAL A 293 -1.07 -4.70 -39.01
CA VAL A 293 -1.27 -3.91 -37.79
C VAL A 293 -0.27 -4.29 -36.70
N ASN A 294 0.07 -3.34 -35.84
CA ASN A 294 0.68 -3.61 -34.55
C ASN A 294 -0.34 -3.29 -33.44
N VAL A 295 -0.75 -4.30 -32.68
CA VAL A 295 -1.70 -4.18 -31.59
C VAL A 295 -0.97 -4.33 -30.25
N SER A 296 -1.05 -3.31 -29.40
CA SER A 296 -0.32 -3.28 -28.14
C SER A 296 -1.10 -2.61 -27.00
N PHE A 297 -1.06 -3.21 -25.81
CA PHE A 297 -1.57 -2.56 -24.60
C PHE A 297 -0.55 -1.56 -24.04
N SER A 298 -0.96 -0.31 -23.81
CA SER A 298 -0.14 0.66 -23.06
C SER A 298 -0.42 0.61 -21.55
N THR A 299 -1.70 0.45 -21.20
CA THR A 299 -2.17 0.15 -19.85
C THR A 299 -3.17 -1.00 -19.92
N LEU A 300 -3.57 -1.58 -18.78
CA LEU A 300 -4.60 -2.63 -18.76
C LEU A 300 -5.94 -2.21 -19.37
N THR A 301 -6.24 -0.91 -19.36
CA THR A 301 -7.50 -0.30 -19.81
C THR A 301 -7.40 0.39 -21.17
N CYS A 302 -6.25 0.28 -21.87
CA CYS A 302 -6.01 0.93 -23.15
C CYS A 302 -5.30 -0.02 -24.14
N LEU A 303 -6.01 -0.40 -25.20
CA LEU A 303 -5.51 -1.21 -26.32
C LEU A 303 -5.27 -0.30 -27.53
N GLU A 304 -4.05 -0.24 -28.03
CA GLU A 304 -3.65 0.66 -29.13
C GLU A 304 -3.33 -0.13 -30.40
N VAL A 305 -3.69 0.44 -31.56
CA VAL A 305 -3.48 -0.14 -32.87
C VAL A 305 -2.74 0.87 -33.76
N MET A 306 -1.58 0.45 -34.27
CA MET A 306 -0.75 1.18 -35.22
C MET A 306 -0.62 0.36 -36.51
N ALA A 307 -0.02 0.94 -37.55
CA ALA A 307 0.28 0.21 -38.79
C ALA A 307 1.31 -0.91 -38.56
N GLY A 308 1.27 -1.92 -39.43
CA GLY A 308 2.27 -2.99 -39.48
C GLY A 308 3.69 -2.43 -39.61
N GLY A 309 4.63 -2.97 -38.83
CA GLY A 309 6.01 -2.47 -38.78
C GLY A 309 6.19 -1.14 -38.03
N VAL A 310 5.14 -0.58 -37.43
CA VAL A 310 5.24 0.61 -36.58
C VAL A 310 5.27 0.20 -35.11
N SER A 311 6.41 0.44 -34.46
CA SER A 311 6.58 0.31 -33.02
C SER A 311 7.63 1.31 -32.52
N LYS A 312 7.74 1.48 -31.19
CA LYS A 312 8.82 2.28 -30.60
C LYS A 312 10.20 1.76 -30.99
N GLY A 313 10.34 0.44 -31.17
CA GLY A 313 11.60 -0.20 -31.59
C GLY A 313 11.99 0.11 -33.04
N HIS A 314 11.06 0.01 -33.99
CA HIS A 314 11.32 0.36 -35.38
C HIS A 314 11.61 1.86 -35.56
N ALA A 315 10.91 2.71 -34.80
CA ALA A 315 11.21 4.14 -34.78
C ALA A 315 12.59 4.45 -34.16
N LEU A 316 12.97 3.74 -33.09
CA LEU A 316 14.31 3.84 -32.50
C LEU A 316 15.39 3.42 -33.50
N GLU A 317 15.18 2.35 -34.26
CA GLU A 317 16.09 1.93 -35.32
C GLU A 317 16.29 3.02 -36.38
N ALA A 318 15.20 3.64 -36.85
CA ALA A 318 15.26 4.73 -37.82
C ALA A 318 16.01 5.95 -37.28
N VAL A 319 15.77 6.32 -36.01
CA VAL A 319 16.46 7.43 -35.34
C VAL A 319 17.96 7.11 -35.16
N ALA A 320 18.29 5.90 -34.69
CA ALA A 320 19.68 5.47 -34.50
C ALA A 320 20.47 5.51 -35.82
N LYS A 321 19.90 4.99 -36.92
CA LYS A 321 20.51 5.07 -38.26
C LYS A 321 20.75 6.52 -38.69
N LYS A 322 19.79 7.41 -38.44
CA LYS A 322 19.91 8.84 -38.77
C LYS A 322 21.02 9.53 -37.96
N LEU A 323 21.25 9.09 -36.73
CA LEU A 323 22.35 9.55 -35.86
C LEU A 323 23.70 8.89 -36.19
N GLY A 324 23.76 7.95 -37.15
CA GLY A 324 24.98 7.23 -37.52
C GLY A 324 25.31 6.03 -36.61
N TYR A 325 24.34 5.54 -35.85
CA TYR A 325 24.47 4.38 -34.96
C TYR A 325 23.61 3.20 -35.42
N SER A 326 23.78 2.07 -34.75
CA SER A 326 22.95 0.88 -34.88
C SER A 326 22.12 0.64 -33.61
N LEU A 327 21.16 -0.28 -33.67
CA LEU A 327 20.43 -0.71 -32.47
C LEU A 327 21.35 -1.30 -31.39
N LYS A 328 22.52 -1.86 -31.76
CA LYS A 328 23.49 -2.40 -30.79
C LYS A 328 24.09 -1.32 -29.90
N ASP A 329 24.08 -0.07 -30.36
CA ASP A 329 24.57 1.10 -29.63
C ASP A 329 23.50 1.70 -28.70
N CYS A 330 22.28 1.15 -28.70
CA CYS A 330 21.16 1.66 -27.93
C CYS A 330 20.95 0.88 -26.63
N ILE A 331 20.71 1.63 -25.54
CA ILE A 331 20.12 1.12 -24.30
C ILE A 331 18.69 1.65 -24.18
N ALA A 332 17.73 0.76 -23.95
CA ALA A 332 16.30 1.09 -23.89
C ALA A 332 15.70 0.73 -22.52
N PHE A 333 14.77 1.56 -22.06
CA PHE A 333 14.05 1.40 -20.79
C PHE A 333 12.55 1.49 -21.03
N GLY A 334 11.75 0.61 -20.42
CA GLY A 334 10.32 0.52 -20.69
C GLY A 334 9.55 -0.34 -19.70
N ASP A 335 8.23 -0.16 -19.67
CA ASP A 335 7.35 -0.78 -18.67
C ASP A 335 6.00 -1.30 -19.21
N GLY A 336 5.59 -0.88 -20.41
CA GLY A 336 4.35 -1.31 -21.08
C GLY A 336 4.57 -2.35 -22.19
N MET A 337 3.49 -2.95 -22.71
CA MET A 337 3.61 -3.90 -23.83
C MET A 337 4.06 -3.20 -25.12
N ASN A 338 3.72 -1.93 -25.31
CA ASN A 338 4.18 -1.09 -26.41
C ASN A 338 5.70 -0.78 -26.38
N ASP A 339 6.42 -1.21 -25.33
CA ASP A 339 7.88 -1.14 -25.26
C ASP A 339 8.57 -2.45 -25.66
N ALA A 340 7.83 -3.55 -25.86
CA ALA A 340 8.39 -4.89 -26.04
C ALA A 340 9.40 -4.97 -27.19
N GLU A 341 9.05 -4.42 -28.36
CA GLU A 341 9.93 -4.40 -29.53
C GLU A 341 11.13 -3.49 -29.29
N MET A 342 10.94 -2.32 -28.67
CA MET A 342 12.05 -1.41 -28.36
C MET A 342 13.09 -2.06 -27.44
N LEU A 343 12.61 -2.77 -26.42
CA LEU A 343 13.46 -3.41 -25.43
C LEU A 343 14.19 -4.63 -25.99
N SER A 344 13.54 -5.43 -26.83
CA SER A 344 14.15 -6.61 -27.45
C SER A 344 15.04 -6.30 -28.65
N MET A 345 14.77 -5.20 -29.38
CA MET A 345 15.57 -4.77 -30.52
C MET A 345 16.85 -4.01 -30.11
N ALA A 346 16.82 -3.28 -29.00
CA ALA A 346 17.98 -2.52 -28.52
C ALA A 346 19.13 -3.44 -28.07
N GLY A 347 20.37 -2.96 -28.21
CA GLY A 347 21.57 -3.68 -27.76
C GLY A 347 21.54 -4.01 -26.27
N LYS A 348 20.87 -3.18 -25.46
CA LYS A 348 20.55 -3.46 -24.07
C LYS A 348 19.12 -3.03 -23.73
N GLY A 349 18.21 -3.98 -23.55
CA GLY A 349 16.86 -3.76 -23.03
C GLY A 349 16.78 -3.90 -21.51
N CYS A 350 16.15 -2.93 -20.84
CA CYS A 350 15.96 -2.90 -19.40
C CYS A 350 14.48 -2.72 -19.06
N ILE A 351 13.87 -3.76 -18.46
CA ILE A 351 12.47 -3.73 -18.02
C ILE A 351 12.38 -3.08 -16.65
N MET A 352 11.46 -2.13 -16.48
CA MET A 352 11.24 -1.51 -15.17
C MET A 352 10.64 -2.50 -14.16
N GLY A 353 11.04 -2.38 -12.88
CA GLY A 353 10.50 -3.20 -11.80
C GLY A 353 8.97 -3.13 -11.66
N SER A 354 8.36 -1.97 -11.99
CA SER A 354 6.91 -1.74 -12.04
C SER A 354 6.22 -2.18 -13.33
N ALA A 355 6.97 -2.68 -14.32
CA ALA A 355 6.43 -3.05 -15.62
C ALA A 355 5.32 -4.11 -15.54
N HIS A 356 4.46 -4.08 -16.56
CA HIS A 356 3.37 -5.03 -16.73
C HIS A 356 3.89 -6.47 -16.73
N GLN A 357 3.19 -7.37 -16.02
CA GLN A 357 3.67 -8.75 -15.88
C GLN A 357 3.78 -9.46 -17.23
N ARG A 358 2.85 -9.19 -18.16
CA ARG A 358 2.88 -9.70 -19.55
C ARG A 358 4.18 -9.33 -20.29
N LEU A 359 4.76 -8.15 -20.04
CA LEU A 359 6.03 -7.73 -20.67
C LEU A 359 7.21 -8.55 -20.11
N LYS A 360 7.27 -8.72 -18.79
CA LYS A 360 8.29 -9.53 -18.12
C LYS A 360 8.22 -11.00 -18.52
N ASP A 361 7.01 -11.52 -18.70
CA ASP A 361 6.78 -12.90 -19.12
C ASP A 361 7.12 -13.11 -20.60
N LEU A 362 6.93 -12.09 -21.45
CA LEU A 362 7.28 -12.12 -22.87
C LEU A 362 8.81 -12.09 -23.09
N HIS A 363 9.53 -11.32 -22.28
CA HIS A 363 10.99 -11.13 -22.39
C HIS A 363 11.73 -11.47 -21.08
N PRO A 364 11.72 -12.75 -20.64
CA PRO A 364 12.39 -13.19 -19.41
C PRO A 364 13.92 -13.07 -19.45
N GLU A 365 14.51 -12.93 -20.64
CA GLU A 365 15.93 -12.74 -20.90
C GLU A 365 16.43 -11.33 -20.57
N LEU A 366 15.54 -10.33 -20.53
CA LEU A 366 15.90 -8.93 -20.31
C LEU A 366 16.10 -8.63 -18.82
N GLU A 367 16.97 -7.67 -18.54
CA GLU A 367 17.27 -7.26 -17.17
C GLU A 367 16.09 -6.49 -16.57
N VAL A 368 15.59 -6.94 -15.42
CA VAL A 368 14.57 -6.22 -14.67
C VAL A 368 15.25 -5.29 -13.67
N ILE A 369 15.25 -3.99 -13.97
CA ILE A 369 15.79 -2.96 -13.09
C ILE A 369 14.74 -2.65 -12.03
N VAL A 370 15.00 -3.12 -10.81
CA VAL A 370 14.16 -2.81 -9.66
C VAL A 370 14.58 -1.43 -9.15
N VAL A 371 13.72 -0.45 -9.37
CA VAL A 371 13.73 0.81 -8.65
C VAL A 371 13.58 0.45 -7.18
N ASN A 372 14.40 1.02 -6.28
CA ASN A 372 14.15 0.93 -4.85
C ASN A 372 12.70 1.38 -4.62
N GLN A 373 11.81 0.41 -4.39
CA GLN A 373 10.36 0.61 -4.37
C GLN A 373 9.89 1.28 -3.08
N ILE A 374 10.81 1.90 -2.35
CA ILE A 374 10.56 2.62 -1.12
C ILE A 374 9.50 3.71 -1.36
N LEU A 375 9.44 4.32 -2.54
CA LEU A 375 8.52 5.43 -2.81
C LEU A 375 7.13 5.04 -3.38
N ARG A 376 6.94 3.86 -4.00
CA ARG A 376 5.63 3.52 -4.63
C ARG A 376 4.57 3.00 -3.64
N TYR A 377 4.93 2.83 -2.36
CA TYR A 377 3.96 2.70 -1.28
C TYR A 377 3.96 3.92 -0.33
N ASN A 378 4.82 4.94 -0.47
CA ASN A 378 5.05 5.93 0.59
C ASN A 378 4.30 7.27 0.51
N GLY A 379 3.41 7.47 -0.46
CA GLY A 379 2.33 8.47 -0.32
C GLY A 379 1.11 7.91 0.42
N SER A 380 0.72 6.67 0.12
CA SER A 380 -0.51 6.09 0.65
C SER A 380 -0.31 5.11 1.80
N SER A 381 0.87 4.52 1.99
CA SER A 381 1.14 3.57 3.09
C SER A 381 1.77 4.21 4.31
N LEU A 382 2.55 5.29 4.18
CA LEU A 382 2.89 6.14 5.32
C LEU A 382 1.65 6.90 5.78
N ILE A 383 0.84 7.44 4.86
CA ILE A 383 -0.49 7.96 5.21
C ILE A 383 -1.38 6.85 5.75
N LYS A 384 -1.39 5.61 5.22
CA LYS A 384 -2.20 4.52 5.83
C LYS A 384 -1.64 4.06 7.17
N GLU A 385 -0.34 3.93 7.38
CA GLU A 385 0.25 3.55 8.68
C GLU A 385 0.06 4.66 9.71
N PHE A 386 0.32 5.92 9.35
CA PHE A 386 -0.05 7.07 10.19
C PHE A 386 -1.56 7.13 10.39
N SER A 387 -2.37 6.85 9.38
CA SER A 387 -3.84 6.83 9.51
C SER A 387 -4.27 5.69 10.42
N ILE A 388 -3.68 4.50 10.34
CA ILE A 388 -4.01 3.35 11.18
C ILE A 388 -3.62 3.66 12.63
N VAL A 389 -2.39 4.14 12.86
CA VAL A 389 -1.92 4.52 14.20
C VAL A 389 -2.76 5.68 14.74
N ALA A 390 -3.08 6.69 13.93
CA ALA A 390 -3.94 7.80 14.33
C ALA A 390 -5.36 7.32 14.65
N LEU A 391 -5.96 6.44 13.84
CA LEU A 391 -7.27 5.83 14.10
C LEU A 391 -7.26 5.07 15.44
N LEU A 392 -6.20 4.31 15.73
CA LEU A 392 -6.04 3.61 16.99
C LEU A 392 -5.88 4.58 18.16
N ILE A 393 -5.03 5.61 18.05
CA ILE A 393 -4.83 6.65 19.07
C ILE A 393 -6.14 7.40 19.37
N ILE A 394 -6.83 7.87 18.32
CA ILE A 394 -8.12 8.58 18.46
C ILE A 394 -9.13 7.66 19.15
N THR A 395 -9.21 6.39 18.74
CA THR A 395 -10.11 5.43 19.38
C THR A 395 -9.76 5.23 20.85
N THR A 396 -8.48 5.09 21.20
CA THR A 396 -8.04 4.96 22.59
C THR A 396 -8.42 6.17 23.43
N ILE A 397 -8.28 7.39 22.89
CA ILE A 397 -8.71 8.62 23.56
C ILE A 397 -10.22 8.63 23.78
N LEU A 398 -11.01 8.29 22.76
CA LEU A 398 -12.48 8.20 22.87
C LEU A 398 -12.92 7.18 23.92
N TRP A 399 -12.22 6.04 24.00
CA TRP A 399 -12.52 5.00 24.98
C TRP A 399 -12.08 5.34 26.39
N ALA A 400 -11.01 6.12 26.57
CA ALA A 400 -10.56 6.54 27.91
C ALA A 400 -11.69 7.22 28.71
N PHE A 401 -12.52 8.04 28.07
CA PHE A 401 -13.69 8.66 28.70
C PHE A 401 -14.84 7.67 28.96
N SER A 402 -14.97 6.63 28.15
CA SER A 402 -16.10 5.71 28.19
C SER A 402 -16.19 4.91 29.49
N PHE A 403 -15.05 4.49 30.05
CA PHE A 403 -14.99 3.74 31.31
C PHE A 403 -15.51 4.59 32.47
N SER A 404 -14.99 5.80 32.59
CA SER A 404 -15.37 6.76 33.63
C SER A 404 -16.81 7.23 33.48
N PHE A 405 -17.26 7.53 32.26
CA PHE A 405 -18.64 7.96 32.02
C PHE A 405 -19.66 6.89 32.38
N TYR A 406 -19.41 5.63 32.06
CA TYR A 406 -20.30 4.57 32.50
C TYR A 406 -20.18 4.33 34.01
N GLY A 407 -18.96 4.17 34.52
CA GLY A 407 -18.72 3.80 35.92
C GLY A 407 -19.22 4.83 36.93
N GLU A 408 -19.02 6.13 36.70
CA GLU A 408 -19.37 7.18 37.66
C GLU A 408 -20.82 7.66 37.53
N TYR A 409 -21.40 7.65 36.32
CA TYR A 409 -22.71 8.29 36.06
C TYR A 409 -23.85 7.32 35.75
N LEU A 410 -23.55 6.10 35.30
CA LEU A 410 -24.55 5.13 34.86
C LEU A 410 -24.56 3.86 35.70
N ALA A 411 -23.39 3.34 36.11
CA ALA A 411 -23.30 2.12 36.89
C ALA A 411 -24.08 2.27 38.22
N GLY A 412 -24.89 1.26 38.55
CA GLY A 412 -25.77 1.29 39.73
C GLY A 412 -27.07 2.08 39.55
N HIS A 413 -27.03 3.19 38.81
CA HIS A 413 -28.17 4.10 38.57
C HIS A 413 -29.06 3.68 37.40
N VAL A 414 -28.46 3.23 36.30
CA VAL A 414 -29.16 2.77 35.09
C VAL A 414 -28.96 1.27 34.94
N ASP A 415 -30.00 0.56 34.49
CA ASP A 415 -29.94 -0.87 34.21
C ASP A 415 -28.83 -1.17 33.19
N SER A 416 -27.93 -2.10 33.53
CA SER A 416 -26.78 -2.42 32.68
C SER A 416 -27.22 -2.97 31.33
N TYR A 417 -28.26 -3.82 31.30
CA TYR A 417 -28.75 -4.41 30.05
C TYR A 417 -29.39 -3.35 29.16
N PHE A 418 -30.16 -2.42 29.74
CA PHE A 418 -30.71 -1.28 29.04
C PHE A 418 -29.61 -0.37 28.48
N ALA A 419 -28.58 -0.08 29.26
CA ALA A 419 -27.45 0.73 28.80
C ALA A 419 -26.72 0.08 27.61
N VAL A 420 -26.53 -1.25 27.61
CA VAL A 420 -25.99 -2.00 26.45
C VAL A 420 -26.93 -1.92 25.25
N LEU A 421 -28.23 -2.11 25.46
CA LEU A 421 -29.25 -2.04 24.41
C LEU A 421 -29.23 -0.68 23.70
N VAL A 422 -29.25 0.42 24.45
CA VAL A 422 -29.18 1.78 23.89
C VAL A 422 -27.85 2.01 23.19
N ARG A 423 -26.72 1.65 23.83
CA ARG A 423 -25.38 1.82 23.28
C ARG A 423 -25.21 1.13 21.92
N VAL A 424 -25.56 -0.15 21.85
CA VAL A 424 -25.43 -0.94 20.63
C VAL A 424 -26.51 -0.57 19.60
N GLY A 425 -27.73 -0.23 20.04
CA GLY A 425 -28.81 0.21 19.17
C GLY A 425 -28.49 1.52 18.46
N LEU A 426 -27.97 2.52 19.17
CA LEU A 426 -27.51 3.77 18.57
C LEU A 426 -26.36 3.54 17.59
N ALA A 427 -25.41 2.67 17.94
CA ALA A 427 -24.33 2.30 17.02
C ALA A 427 -24.86 1.58 15.76
N ALA A 428 -25.85 0.70 15.89
CA ALA A 428 -26.50 0.05 14.76
C ALA A 428 -27.20 1.06 13.84
N LEU A 429 -27.86 2.09 14.41
CA LEU A 429 -28.50 3.16 13.64
C LEU A 429 -27.50 3.96 12.80
N VAL A 430 -26.28 4.18 13.28
CA VAL A 430 -25.20 4.85 12.51
C VAL A 430 -24.86 4.08 11.24
N PHE A 431 -24.89 2.74 11.29
CA PHE A 431 -24.53 1.89 10.15
C PHE A 431 -25.72 1.40 9.32
N LEU A 432 -26.95 1.61 9.78
CA LEU A 432 -28.16 1.18 9.10
C LEU A 432 -28.28 1.71 7.64
N PRO A 433 -27.91 2.98 7.33
CA PRO A 433 -27.95 3.48 5.95
C PRO A 433 -27.02 2.73 4.98
N PHE A 434 -26.02 2.01 5.51
CA PHE A 434 -25.03 1.26 4.72
C PHE A 434 -25.36 -0.23 4.58
N LEU A 435 -26.49 -0.69 5.16
CA LEU A 435 -26.93 -2.07 5.11
C LEU A 435 -27.31 -2.47 3.68
N ARG A 436 -26.57 -3.42 3.11
CA ARG A 436 -26.85 -4.03 1.80
C ARG A 436 -27.12 -5.53 1.95
N THR A 437 -28.35 -5.93 1.63
CA THR A 437 -28.81 -7.32 1.71
C THR A 437 -28.51 -8.13 0.44
N ARG A 438 -28.44 -7.48 -0.73
CA ARG A 438 -28.15 -8.15 -2.01
C ARG A 438 -26.65 -8.42 -2.17
N GLY A 439 -26.30 -9.62 -2.64
CA GLY A 439 -24.93 -10.03 -3.01
C GLY A 439 -24.13 -10.78 -1.94
N ASN A 440 -24.66 -10.93 -0.72
CA ASN A 440 -23.96 -11.62 0.37
C ASN A 440 -24.62 -12.96 0.71
N SER A 441 -23.83 -14.02 0.89
CA SER A 441 -24.37 -15.32 1.32
C SER A 441 -24.94 -15.25 2.74
N LEU A 442 -26.08 -15.92 2.99
CA LEU A 442 -26.73 -15.93 4.31
C LEU A 442 -25.78 -16.46 5.41
N LYS A 443 -24.90 -17.41 5.07
CA LYS A 443 -23.85 -17.91 5.96
C LYS A 443 -22.82 -16.83 6.30
N THR A 444 -22.42 -15.99 5.35
CA THR A 444 -21.48 -14.89 5.59
C THR A 444 -22.10 -13.84 6.50
N VAL A 445 -23.35 -13.44 6.22
CA VAL A 445 -24.10 -12.49 7.06
C VAL A 445 -24.22 -13.00 8.50
N GLY A 446 -24.65 -14.27 8.68
CA GLY A 446 -24.77 -14.88 10.01
C GLY A 446 -23.45 -14.92 10.78
N LEU A 447 -22.31 -15.12 10.10
CA LEU A 447 -20.99 -15.08 10.74
C LEU A 447 -20.61 -13.66 11.20
N TYR A 448 -20.82 -12.62 10.38
CA TYR A 448 -20.57 -11.25 10.81
C TYR A 448 -21.46 -10.84 11.99
N MET A 449 -22.75 -11.24 11.96
CA MET A 449 -23.66 -11.05 13.09
C MET A 449 -23.17 -11.76 14.35
N LEU A 450 -22.72 -13.02 14.26
CA LEU A 450 -22.19 -13.78 15.39
C LEU A 450 -20.94 -13.13 16.00
N VAL A 451 -20.04 -12.65 15.15
CA VAL A 451 -18.82 -11.98 15.61
C VAL A 451 -19.16 -10.67 16.32
N GLY A 452 -20.11 -9.87 15.80
CA GLY A 452 -20.58 -8.66 16.49
C GLY A 452 -21.33 -8.95 17.79
N ALA A 453 -22.15 -10.01 17.81
CA ALA A 453 -22.80 -10.52 19.01
C ALA A 453 -21.80 -10.83 20.12
N MET A 454 -20.68 -11.48 19.80
CA MET A 454 -19.61 -11.77 20.76
C MET A 454 -18.82 -10.51 21.15
N GLN A 455 -18.35 -9.74 20.17
CA GLN A 455 -17.42 -8.63 20.40
C GLN A 455 -18.05 -7.49 21.20
N LEU A 456 -19.32 -7.16 20.92
CA LEU A 456 -20.00 -6.01 21.49
C LEU A 456 -21.18 -6.40 22.37
N GLY A 457 -22.02 -7.34 21.92
CA GLY A 457 -23.20 -7.76 22.69
C GLY A 457 -22.82 -8.41 24.02
N VAL A 458 -22.28 -9.64 23.95
CA VAL A 458 -21.90 -10.44 25.12
C VAL A 458 -20.83 -9.71 25.95
N MET A 459 -19.83 -9.15 25.28
CA MET A 459 -18.78 -8.38 25.91
C MET A 459 -19.34 -7.26 26.80
N TYR A 460 -20.21 -6.38 26.26
CA TYR A 460 -20.71 -5.25 27.04
C TYR A 460 -21.59 -5.69 28.18
N MET A 461 -22.41 -6.74 28.00
CA MET A 461 -23.24 -7.25 29.10
C MET A 461 -22.40 -7.74 30.28
N LEU A 462 -21.29 -8.43 29.99
CA LEU A 462 -20.36 -8.91 31.03
C LEU A 462 -19.60 -7.73 31.66
N SER A 463 -19.05 -6.83 30.85
CA SER A 463 -18.30 -5.66 31.32
C SER A 463 -19.18 -4.72 32.16
N PHE A 464 -20.38 -4.39 31.70
CA PHE A 464 -21.29 -3.47 32.39
C PHE A 464 -21.81 -4.05 33.69
N ARG A 465 -22.02 -5.38 33.74
CA ARG A 465 -22.36 -6.08 34.97
C ARG A 465 -21.18 -6.14 35.94
N ALA A 466 -19.94 -6.18 35.45
CA ALA A 466 -18.75 -6.17 36.29
C ALA A 466 -18.57 -4.87 37.09
N TYR A 467 -19.06 -3.73 36.61
CA TYR A 467 -19.05 -2.46 37.36
C TYR A 467 -19.88 -2.49 38.66
N LEU A 468 -20.79 -3.48 38.82
CA LEU A 468 -21.49 -3.68 40.09
C LEU A 468 -20.60 -4.30 41.17
N TYR A 469 -19.45 -4.87 40.78
CA TYR A 469 -18.54 -5.62 41.64
C TYR A 469 -17.13 -5.01 41.70
N LEU A 470 -16.75 -4.18 40.72
CA LEU A 470 -15.42 -3.61 40.56
C LEU A 470 -15.49 -2.09 40.36
N THR A 471 -14.47 -1.40 40.84
CA THR A 471 -14.27 0.03 40.56
C THR A 471 -13.77 0.25 39.12
N VAL A 472 -13.87 1.50 38.61
CA VAL A 472 -13.37 1.87 37.27
C VAL A 472 -11.90 1.51 37.10
N SER A 473 -11.07 1.83 38.10
CA SER A 473 -9.63 1.54 38.11
C SER A 473 -9.33 0.05 38.05
N GLU A 474 -10.11 -0.76 38.77
CA GLU A 474 -9.96 -2.22 38.79
C GLU A 474 -10.34 -2.84 37.45
N LEU A 475 -11.44 -2.40 36.86
CA LEU A 475 -11.87 -2.88 35.56
C LEU A 475 -10.84 -2.54 34.49
N LEU A 476 -10.32 -1.30 34.48
CA LEU A 476 -9.23 -0.88 33.59
C LEU A 476 -7.99 -1.75 33.76
N LEU A 477 -7.56 -2.00 35.01
CA LEU A 477 -6.41 -2.83 35.31
C LEU A 477 -6.57 -4.25 34.74
N PHE A 478 -7.74 -4.85 34.88
CA PHE A 478 -7.99 -6.21 34.41
C PHE A 478 -8.21 -6.33 32.89
N THR A 479 -8.56 -5.24 32.21
CA THR A 479 -8.63 -5.22 30.73
C THR A 479 -7.25 -5.23 30.06
N VAL A 480 -6.16 -5.03 30.80
CA VAL A 480 -4.77 -5.11 30.29
C VAL A 480 -4.42 -6.49 29.71
N LEU A 481 -5.19 -7.52 30.07
CA LEU A 481 -5.02 -8.89 29.57
C LEU A 481 -5.66 -9.12 28.20
N THR A 482 -6.40 -8.16 27.67
CA THR A 482 -7.08 -8.27 26.38
C THR A 482 -6.12 -8.56 25.21
N PRO A 483 -4.97 -7.88 25.05
CA PRO A 483 -4.00 -8.20 24.01
C PRO A 483 -3.47 -9.64 24.10
N LEU A 484 -3.31 -10.18 25.31
CA LEU A 484 -2.94 -11.58 25.50
C LEU A 484 -4.02 -12.49 24.91
N TYR A 485 -5.29 -12.32 25.28
CA TYR A 485 -6.36 -13.16 24.74
C TYR A 485 -6.46 -13.07 23.22
N ILE A 486 -6.31 -11.87 22.64
CA ILE A 486 -6.27 -11.68 21.18
C ILE A 486 -5.17 -12.53 20.55
N THR A 487 -3.93 -12.44 21.06
CA THR A 487 -2.80 -13.21 20.52
C THR A 487 -2.99 -14.72 20.69
N LEU A 488 -3.46 -15.17 21.85
CA LEU A 488 -3.73 -16.59 22.13
C LEU A 488 -4.80 -17.16 21.19
N ILE A 489 -5.94 -16.48 21.06
CA ILE A 489 -7.05 -16.90 20.21
C ILE A 489 -6.62 -16.88 18.75
N TYR A 490 -5.87 -15.87 18.31
CA TYR A 490 -5.33 -15.80 16.96
C TYR A 490 -4.37 -16.95 16.66
N ASP A 491 -3.44 -17.27 17.57
CA ASP A 491 -2.49 -18.38 17.41
C ASP A 491 -3.21 -19.73 17.38
N ILE A 492 -4.21 -19.95 18.25
CA ILE A 492 -5.05 -21.16 18.26
C ILE A 492 -5.82 -21.30 16.93
N MET A 493 -6.51 -20.25 16.49
CA MET A 493 -7.26 -20.25 15.24
C MET A 493 -6.37 -20.42 14.00
N SER A 494 -5.13 -19.93 14.07
CA SER A 494 -4.14 -20.02 13.01
C SER A 494 -3.28 -21.30 13.06
N LYS A 495 -3.53 -22.21 14.02
CA LYS A 495 -2.75 -23.43 14.26
C LYS A 495 -1.23 -23.18 14.44
N ARG A 496 -0.87 -22.05 15.05
CA ARG A 496 0.53 -21.69 15.36
C ARG A 496 0.93 -22.18 16.75
N ARG A 497 2.22 -22.45 16.95
CA ARG A 497 2.74 -22.77 18.29
C ARG A 497 2.65 -21.54 19.18
N LEU A 498 2.21 -21.75 20.43
CA LEU A 498 2.16 -20.72 21.46
C LEU A 498 3.53 -20.03 21.59
N ARG A 499 3.55 -18.71 21.42
CA ARG A 499 4.75 -17.91 21.61
C ARG A 499 4.92 -17.58 23.09
N TRP A 500 5.71 -18.39 23.80
CA TRP A 500 5.98 -18.24 25.24
C TRP A 500 6.40 -16.82 25.68
N GLY A 501 7.01 -16.04 24.79
CA GLY A 501 7.34 -14.63 25.08
C GLY A 501 6.11 -13.77 25.41
N TYR A 502 4.99 -13.94 24.68
CA TYR A 502 3.76 -13.19 24.96
C TYR A 502 3.05 -13.70 26.23
N ALA A 503 3.10 -15.01 26.46
CA ALA A 503 2.58 -15.60 27.70
C ALA A 503 3.34 -15.07 28.92
N PHE A 504 4.66 -14.92 28.82
CA PHE A 504 5.49 -14.33 29.86
C PHE A 504 5.16 -12.85 30.10
N SER A 505 5.02 -12.03 29.05
CA SER A 505 4.64 -10.62 29.22
C SER A 505 3.27 -10.47 29.88
N ALA A 506 2.32 -11.36 29.58
CA ALA A 506 1.02 -11.33 30.21
C ALA A 506 1.05 -11.81 31.66
N LEU A 507 1.83 -12.85 31.98
CA LEU A 507 2.06 -13.24 33.37
C LEU A 507 2.62 -12.07 34.17
N LEU A 508 3.57 -11.33 33.60
CA LEU A 508 4.14 -10.13 34.22
C LEU A 508 3.09 -9.02 34.42
N ALA A 509 2.17 -8.83 33.48
CA ALA A 509 1.05 -7.89 33.61
C ALA A 509 0.03 -8.33 34.69
N VAL A 510 -0.30 -9.63 34.77
CA VAL A 510 -1.16 -10.18 35.84
C VAL A 510 -0.50 -9.99 37.21
N ILE A 511 0.80 -10.29 37.33
CA ILE A 511 1.56 -10.08 38.56
C ILE A 511 1.59 -8.60 38.92
N GLY A 512 1.86 -7.72 37.96
CA GLY A 512 1.83 -6.26 38.17
C GLY A 512 0.47 -5.78 38.68
N ALA A 513 -0.62 -6.28 38.08
CA ALA A 513 -1.98 -5.99 38.54
C ALA A 513 -2.26 -6.52 39.96
N GLY A 514 -1.79 -7.73 40.29
CA GLY A 514 -1.90 -8.30 41.63
C GLY A 514 -1.13 -7.52 42.69
N ILE A 515 0.08 -7.04 42.36
CA ILE A 515 0.93 -6.24 43.27
C ILE A 515 0.33 -4.87 43.53
N ILE A 516 -0.17 -4.17 42.49
CA ILE A 516 -0.78 -2.85 42.63
C ILE A 516 -1.97 -2.86 43.60
N ARG A 517 -2.62 -4.02 43.75
CA ARG A 517 -3.91 -4.14 44.42
C ARG A 517 -3.90 -5.01 45.67
N TYR A 518 -2.78 -5.03 46.40
CA TYR A 518 -2.61 -5.74 47.68
C TYR A 518 -3.45 -5.11 48.83
N ASP A 519 -4.73 -4.84 48.58
CA ASP A 519 -5.72 -4.37 49.53
C ASP A 519 -6.98 -5.25 49.46
N GLN A 520 -7.66 -5.37 50.59
CA GLN A 520 -8.64 -6.42 50.92
C GLN A 520 -9.53 -6.87 49.75
N VAL A 521 -9.38 -8.14 49.36
CA VAL A 521 -10.23 -8.81 48.38
C VAL A 521 -11.61 -9.02 48.99
N THR A 522 -12.60 -8.23 48.58
CA THR A 522 -14.00 -8.43 48.99
C THR A 522 -14.57 -9.69 48.34
N ASP A 523 -15.54 -10.38 48.95
CA ASP A 523 -16.13 -11.62 48.38
C ASP A 523 -16.68 -11.42 46.95
N HIS A 524 -17.15 -10.20 46.67
CA HIS A 524 -17.67 -9.78 45.38
C HIS A 524 -16.61 -9.56 44.30
N PHE A 525 -15.34 -9.40 44.68
CA PHE A 525 -14.23 -9.17 43.76
C PHE A 525 -14.07 -10.30 42.75
N TRP A 526 -14.13 -11.56 43.20
CA TRP A 526 -13.93 -12.72 42.32
C TRP A 526 -14.99 -12.83 41.23
N THR A 527 -16.24 -12.47 41.56
CA THR A 527 -17.33 -12.39 40.57
C THR A 527 -17.04 -11.30 39.56
N GLY A 528 -16.64 -10.11 40.01
CA GLY A 528 -16.27 -9.01 39.14
C GLY A 528 -15.10 -9.35 38.22
N LEU A 529 -14.03 -9.93 38.76
CA LEU A 529 -12.86 -10.36 38.01
C LEU A 529 -13.23 -11.39 36.94
N LEU A 530 -14.01 -12.41 37.28
CA LEU A 530 -14.47 -13.42 36.34
C LEU A 530 -15.29 -12.81 35.20
N LEU A 531 -16.19 -11.87 35.51
CA LEU A 531 -16.98 -11.15 34.50
C LEU A 531 -16.09 -10.34 33.55
N VAL A 532 -15.08 -9.63 34.06
CA VAL A 532 -14.13 -8.87 33.21
C VAL A 532 -13.29 -9.80 32.35
N GLN A 533 -12.82 -10.94 32.87
CA GLN A 533 -12.03 -11.86 32.04
C GLN A 533 -12.88 -12.54 30.96
N LEU A 534 -14.13 -12.92 31.26
CA LEU A 534 -15.06 -13.39 30.23
C LEU A 534 -15.37 -12.30 29.20
N SER A 535 -15.49 -11.05 29.63
CA SER A 535 -15.62 -9.89 28.74
C SER A 535 -14.41 -9.76 27.81
N ASN A 536 -13.19 -9.83 28.34
CA ASN A 536 -11.95 -9.74 27.55
C ASN A 536 -11.83 -10.89 26.53
N ILE A 537 -12.22 -12.12 26.93
CA ILE A 537 -12.20 -13.29 26.04
C ILE A 537 -13.23 -13.13 24.91
N THR A 538 -14.46 -12.74 25.24
CA THR A 538 -15.53 -12.54 24.23
C THR A 538 -15.18 -11.41 23.26
N PHE A 539 -14.57 -10.32 23.76
CA PHE A 539 -13.98 -9.27 22.95
C PHE A 539 -12.94 -9.80 21.96
N ALA A 540 -11.98 -10.59 22.47
CA ALA A 540 -10.88 -11.13 21.68
C ALA A 540 -11.36 -12.14 20.62
N ILE A 541 -12.32 -13.01 20.96
CA ILE A 541 -12.99 -13.91 19.99
C ILE A 541 -13.62 -13.09 18.87
N GLY A 542 -14.34 -12.03 19.22
CA GLY A 542 -14.96 -11.12 18.27
C GLY A 542 -13.94 -10.45 17.35
N MET A 543 -12.89 -9.84 17.91
CA MET A 543 -11.90 -9.13 17.10
C MET A 543 -11.12 -10.05 16.16
N VAL A 544 -10.66 -11.20 16.66
CA VAL A 544 -9.95 -12.19 15.85
C VAL A 544 -10.89 -12.78 14.79
N GLY A 545 -12.13 -13.08 15.17
CA GLY A 545 -13.17 -13.55 14.26
C GLY A 545 -13.44 -12.55 13.14
N TYR A 546 -13.56 -11.26 13.44
CA TYR A 546 -13.81 -10.21 12.46
C TYR A 546 -12.68 -10.14 11.43
N LYS A 547 -11.43 -10.12 11.90
CA LYS A 547 -10.26 -10.14 11.02
C LYS A 547 -10.24 -11.38 10.13
N ARG A 548 -10.49 -12.55 10.70
CA ARG A 548 -10.51 -13.81 9.95
C ARG A 548 -11.62 -13.85 8.91
N LEU A 549 -12.79 -13.28 9.20
CA LEU A 549 -13.88 -13.14 8.23
C LEU A 549 -13.50 -12.18 7.11
N MET A 550 -12.84 -11.07 7.40
CA MET A 550 -12.35 -10.14 6.37
C MET A 550 -11.31 -10.79 5.44
N GLU A 551 -10.45 -11.66 5.98
CA GLU A 551 -9.47 -12.42 5.17
C GLU A 551 -10.12 -13.50 4.29
N THR A 552 -11.19 -14.16 4.79
CA THR A 552 -11.76 -15.35 4.14
C THR A 552 -13.04 -15.08 3.34
N ARG A 553 -13.79 -14.04 3.70
CA ARG A 553 -15.09 -13.64 3.15
C ARG A 553 -15.22 -12.10 3.17
N PRO A 554 -14.43 -11.40 2.34
CA PRO A 554 -14.37 -9.95 2.36
C PRO A 554 -15.73 -9.34 2.03
N MET A 555 -16.08 -8.28 2.76
CA MET A 555 -17.28 -7.48 2.54
C MET A 555 -16.89 -6.01 2.73
N PRO A 556 -17.50 -5.06 1.98
CA PRO A 556 -17.29 -3.64 2.26
C PRO A 556 -17.49 -3.33 3.74
N GLN A 557 -16.51 -2.68 4.37
CA GLN A 557 -16.41 -2.54 5.83
C GLN A 557 -17.67 -1.90 6.45
N HIS A 558 -18.24 -0.86 5.82
CA HIS A 558 -19.49 -0.24 6.28
C HIS A 558 -20.68 -1.21 6.29
N ASN A 559 -20.77 -2.11 5.31
CA ASN A 559 -21.81 -3.13 5.23
C ASN A 559 -21.57 -4.27 6.22
N ALA A 560 -20.31 -4.68 6.38
CA ALA A 560 -19.94 -5.67 7.39
C ALA A 560 -20.28 -5.17 8.80
N PHE A 561 -20.01 -3.90 9.09
CA PHE A 561 -20.35 -3.26 10.36
C PHE A 561 -21.86 -3.13 10.60
N ALA A 562 -22.67 -2.91 9.56
CA ALA A 562 -24.12 -2.93 9.68
C ALA A 562 -24.62 -4.29 10.18
N TRP A 563 -24.19 -5.40 9.56
CA TRP A 563 -24.53 -6.76 10.02
C TRP A 563 -23.94 -7.10 11.38
N PHE A 564 -22.71 -6.68 11.64
CA PHE A 564 -22.02 -6.86 12.92
C PHE A 564 -22.79 -6.21 14.08
N TYR A 565 -23.23 -4.96 13.92
CA TYR A 565 -24.03 -4.27 14.93
C TYR A 565 -25.45 -4.85 15.08
N LEU A 566 -26.07 -5.31 13.99
CA LEU A 566 -27.36 -6.01 14.08
C LEU A 566 -27.27 -7.29 14.91
N GLY A 567 -26.17 -8.04 14.78
CA GLY A 567 -25.93 -9.22 15.63
C GLY A 567 -25.77 -8.87 17.10
N ALA A 568 -25.02 -7.81 17.41
CA ALA A 568 -24.87 -7.29 18.77
C ALA A 568 -26.21 -6.79 19.36
N PHE A 569 -26.99 -6.06 18.55
CA PHE A 569 -28.27 -5.49 18.95
C PHE A 569 -29.29 -6.59 19.26
N LEU A 570 -29.36 -7.64 18.43
CA LEU A 570 -30.25 -8.78 18.66
C LEU A 570 -30.00 -9.44 20.02
N VAL A 571 -28.73 -9.67 20.37
CA VAL A 571 -28.37 -10.23 21.68
C VAL A 571 -28.73 -9.28 22.83
N ALA A 572 -28.51 -7.98 22.66
CA ALA A 572 -28.86 -6.99 23.68
C ALA A 572 -30.38 -6.89 23.92
N VAL A 573 -31.20 -6.98 22.86
CA VAL A 573 -32.67 -7.01 22.95
C VAL A 573 -33.13 -8.23 23.74
N ILE A 574 -32.63 -9.42 23.39
CA ILE A 574 -32.97 -10.67 24.09
C ILE A 574 -32.57 -10.58 25.56
N ALA A 575 -31.37 -10.07 25.84
CA ALA A 575 -30.87 -9.98 27.20
C ALA A 575 -31.65 -8.97 28.07
N TRP A 576 -31.99 -7.80 27.55
CA TRP A 576 -32.80 -6.83 28.29
C TRP A 576 -34.21 -7.34 28.54
N PHE A 577 -34.81 -8.04 27.57
CA PHE A 577 -36.12 -8.64 27.76
C PHE A 577 -36.12 -9.73 28.85
N LEU A 578 -35.05 -10.52 28.95
CA LEU A 578 -34.95 -11.61 29.92
C LEU A 578 -34.45 -11.18 31.31
N LEU A 579 -33.56 -10.20 31.38
CA LEU A 579 -32.78 -9.88 32.59
C LEU A 579 -32.78 -8.39 32.96
N GLY A 580 -33.37 -7.54 32.12
CA GLY A 580 -33.38 -6.09 32.32
C GLY A 580 -34.32 -5.64 33.42
N ASN A 581 -33.99 -4.52 34.06
CA ASN A 581 -34.83 -3.88 35.07
C ASN A 581 -35.42 -2.56 34.55
N ALA A 582 -36.70 -2.57 34.16
CA ALA A 582 -37.42 -1.40 33.67
C ALA A 582 -37.61 -0.27 34.72
N GLN A 583 -37.33 -0.52 36.00
CA GLN A 583 -37.38 0.52 37.05
C GLN A 583 -36.11 1.39 37.08
N LYS A 584 -35.00 0.91 36.51
CA LYS A 584 -33.71 1.62 36.48
C LYS A 584 -33.44 2.26 35.13
N MET A 585 -34.34 3.13 34.70
CA MET A 585 -34.20 3.89 33.45
C MET A 585 -33.43 5.20 33.68
N PRO A 586 -32.74 5.74 32.66
CA PRO A 586 -32.06 7.04 32.78
C PRO A 586 -33.04 8.16 33.11
N GLN A 587 -32.76 8.91 34.18
CA GLN A 587 -33.65 9.96 34.70
C GLN A 587 -33.19 11.38 34.37
N THR A 588 -31.91 11.56 34.05
CA THR A 588 -31.33 12.89 33.80
C THR A 588 -30.91 13.08 32.35
N THR A 589 -30.94 14.32 31.86
CA THR A 589 -30.43 14.69 30.54
C THR A 589 -28.95 14.32 30.38
N LEU A 590 -28.17 14.40 31.48
CA LEU A 590 -26.77 13.98 31.49
C LEU A 590 -26.62 12.48 31.20
N GLN A 591 -27.42 11.62 31.84
CA GLN A 591 -27.37 10.18 31.59
C GLN A 591 -27.73 9.83 30.15
N TRP A 592 -28.75 10.49 29.59
CA TRP A 592 -29.10 10.34 28.17
C TRP A 592 -27.98 10.82 27.24
N GLY A 593 -27.37 11.97 27.52
CA GLY A 593 -26.24 12.51 26.75
C GLY A 593 -25.03 11.56 26.77
N ILE A 594 -24.72 10.97 27.93
CA ILE A 594 -23.68 9.95 28.07
C ILE A 594 -24.00 8.71 27.25
N LEU A 595 -25.24 8.19 27.30
CA LEU A 595 -25.64 7.03 26.49
C LEU A 595 -25.52 7.30 24.99
N VAL A 596 -25.86 8.53 24.54
CA VAL A 596 -25.67 8.94 23.14
C VAL A 596 -24.20 8.96 22.75
N PHE A 597 -23.34 9.54 23.58
CA PHE A 597 -21.89 9.53 23.34
C PHE A 597 -21.33 8.10 23.30
N LEU A 598 -21.70 7.26 24.27
CA LEU A 598 -21.25 5.87 24.34
C LEU A 598 -21.70 5.06 23.12
N GLY A 599 -22.90 5.32 22.61
CA GLY A 599 -23.46 4.63 21.45
C GLY A 599 -22.92 5.11 20.11
N VAL A 600 -23.05 6.40 19.80
CA VAL A 600 -22.69 6.97 18.49
C VAL A 600 -21.18 7.10 18.32
N VAL A 601 -20.51 7.69 19.32
CA VAL A 601 -19.10 8.06 19.22
C VAL A 601 -18.21 6.90 19.62
N ALA A 602 -18.32 6.44 20.87
CA ALA A 602 -17.39 5.44 21.40
C ALA A 602 -17.58 4.05 20.77
N SER A 603 -18.84 3.63 20.60
CA SER A 603 -19.15 2.37 19.92
C SER A 603 -19.17 2.56 18.40
N GLY A 604 -20.13 3.31 17.86
CA GLY A 604 -20.33 3.48 16.41
C GLY A 604 -19.04 3.82 15.66
N ILE A 605 -18.48 5.00 15.93
CA ILE A 605 -17.25 5.47 15.26
C ILE A 605 -16.02 4.72 15.79
N GLY A 606 -15.86 4.64 17.12
CA GLY A 606 -14.66 4.07 17.75
C GLY A 606 -14.38 2.62 17.33
N TYR A 607 -15.34 1.70 17.45
CA TYR A 607 -15.09 0.31 17.02
C TYR A 607 -14.91 0.16 15.52
N PHE A 608 -15.59 0.99 14.72
CA PHE A 608 -15.37 1.01 13.28
C PHE A 608 -13.91 1.31 12.96
N MET A 609 -13.37 2.38 13.52
CA MET A 609 -11.96 2.76 13.36
C MET A 609 -11.02 1.68 13.91
N TRP A 610 -11.33 1.10 15.07
CA TRP A 610 -10.52 0.07 15.71
C TRP A 610 -10.44 -1.22 14.88
N ASN A 611 -11.58 -1.84 14.53
CA ASN A 611 -11.55 -3.08 13.75
C ASN A 611 -11.05 -2.82 12.33
N TYR A 612 -11.34 -1.65 11.75
CA TYR A 612 -10.74 -1.25 10.48
C TYR A 612 -9.21 -1.22 10.59
N GLY A 613 -8.65 -0.52 11.59
CA GLY A 613 -7.21 -0.50 11.86
C GLY A 613 -6.63 -1.90 12.09
N ALA A 614 -7.31 -2.74 12.87
CA ALA A 614 -6.91 -4.11 13.17
C ALA A 614 -6.89 -5.04 11.93
N THR A 615 -7.75 -4.79 10.93
CA THR A 615 -7.72 -5.52 9.65
C THR A 615 -6.56 -5.11 8.76
N GLN A 616 -6.04 -3.89 8.92
CA GLN A 616 -4.91 -3.38 8.13
C GLN A 616 -3.54 -3.68 8.76
N GLY A 617 -3.47 -3.89 10.08
CA GLY A 617 -2.23 -4.25 10.77
C GLY A 617 -1.84 -5.73 10.59
N CYS A 618 -0.54 -6.05 10.64
CA CYS A 618 -0.08 -7.42 10.88
C CYS A 618 -0.10 -7.72 12.39
N TRP A 619 -0.79 -8.78 12.83
CA TRP A 619 -0.71 -9.26 14.23
C TRP A 619 0.52 -10.13 14.46
#